data_AF-A0A0S7XJ03-F1
#
_entry.id   AF-A0A0S7XJ03-F1
#
_cell.length_a   1.000
_cell.length_b   1.000
_cell.length_c   1.000
_cell.angle_alpha   90.00
_cell.angle_beta   90.00
_cell.angle_gamma   90.00
#
_symmetry.space_group_name_H-M   'P 1'
#
loop_
_entity.id
_entity.type
_entity.pdbx_description
1 polymer ?
#
loop_
_entity_poly.entity_id
_entity_poly.type
_entity_poly.pdbx_seq_one_letter_code
_entity_poly.pdbx_strand_id
1 'polypeptide(L)'
;MKNPWKKILFKLTTAAAEDEVKELIENNGLFRNWRPYGGYSANFNTFHNQQQNQVAALIEKPINSIDAILLKECKLKHIDPKSTQAPKTMQQAVEVFFGIKKGDFSEVGQKRRRELSNNIRIIAEGSKEQPNIIIVDNGEGQLPRDFPDTFLSLHRENKIDITFVQGKYNMGGTGVMRFCGRYHYQLIVSRRTPELLTNGQRDEWGF
;
A
#
# COMPACT_ATOMS: atom_id res chain seq x y z
N MET A 1 18.73 -16.87 18.35
CA MET A 1 19.39 -15.93 17.41
C MET A 1 18.42 -14.80 17.07
N LYS A 2 18.83 -13.53 17.13
CA LYS A 2 17.98 -12.39 16.71
C LYS A 2 17.66 -12.57 15.22
N ASN A 3 16.38 -12.54 14.84
CA ASN A 3 15.97 -12.63 13.44
C ASN A 3 16.63 -11.49 12.63
N PRO A 4 17.57 -11.79 11.71
CA PRO A 4 18.33 -10.76 11.00
C PRO A 4 17.44 -9.87 10.12
N TRP A 5 16.34 -10.42 9.59
CA TRP A 5 15.36 -9.69 8.78
C TRP A 5 14.63 -8.62 9.59
N LYS A 6 14.32 -8.88 10.86
CA LYS A 6 13.71 -7.88 11.75
C LYS A 6 14.62 -6.66 11.91
N LYS A 7 15.93 -6.88 12.11
CA LYS A 7 16.91 -5.79 12.25
C LYS A 7 17.03 -4.98 10.96
N ILE A 8 17.02 -5.65 9.80
CA ILE A 8 17.09 -4.98 8.49
C ILE A 8 15.83 -4.17 8.22
N LEU A 9 14.66 -4.74 8.45
CA LEU A 9 13.39 -4.04 8.26
C LEU A 9 13.36 -2.75 9.08
N PHE A 10 13.73 -2.82 10.37
CA PHE A 10 13.79 -1.60 11.19
C PHE A 10 14.73 -0.54 10.61
N LYS A 11 15.93 -0.93 10.15
CA LYS A 11 16.86 0.00 9.52
C LYS A 11 16.29 0.60 8.23
N LEU A 12 15.67 -0.20 7.38
CA LEU A 12 15.02 0.27 6.15
C LEU A 12 13.88 1.26 6.46
N THR A 13 13.06 0.98 7.47
CA THR A 13 11.93 1.86 7.84
C THR A 13 12.34 3.17 8.48
N THR A 14 13.58 3.28 8.96
CA THR A 14 14.12 4.50 9.58
C THR A 14 15.13 5.23 8.68
N ALA A 15 15.41 4.71 7.49
CA ALA A 15 16.30 5.34 6.53
C ALA A 15 15.57 6.51 5.87
N ALA A 16 16.00 7.74 6.19
CA ALA A 16 15.35 8.95 5.70
C ALA A 16 15.89 9.44 4.34
N ALA A 17 16.97 8.81 3.85
CA ALA A 17 17.60 9.12 2.57
C ALA A 17 17.92 7.85 1.77
N GLU A 18 17.90 7.96 0.44
CA GLU A 18 18.16 6.82 -0.45
C GLU A 18 19.60 6.28 -0.36
N ASP A 19 20.56 7.13 -0.01
CA ASP A 19 21.97 6.73 0.19
C ASP A 19 22.11 5.75 1.37
N GLU A 20 21.35 5.95 2.45
CA GLU A 20 21.31 5.04 3.59
C GLU A 20 20.74 3.67 3.21
N VAL A 21 19.72 3.66 2.34
CA VAL A 21 19.14 2.43 1.79
C VAL A 21 20.15 1.72 0.90
N LYS A 22 20.84 2.45 0.02
CA LYS A 22 21.89 1.91 -0.86
C LYS A 22 23.01 1.27 -0.04
N GLU A 23 23.54 1.98 0.95
CA GLU A 23 24.60 1.47 1.82
C GLU A 23 24.14 0.20 2.56
N LEU A 24 22.91 0.18 3.06
CA LEU A 24 22.33 -0.99 3.74
C LEU A 24 22.21 -2.20 2.81
N ILE A 25 21.86 -1.98 1.53
CA ILE A 25 21.76 -3.04 0.52
C ILE A 25 23.15 -3.58 0.15
N GLU A 26 24.10 -2.69 -0.17
CA GLU A 26 25.43 -3.07 -0.65
C GLU A 26 26.27 -3.76 0.43
N ASN A 27 26.17 -3.31 1.68
CA ASN A 27 26.95 -3.84 2.79
C ASN A 27 26.30 -5.06 3.47
N ASN A 28 25.18 -5.56 2.94
CA ASN A 28 24.46 -6.67 3.56
C ASN A 28 24.23 -7.84 2.59
N GLY A 29 24.91 -8.95 2.87
CA GLY A 29 24.84 -10.17 2.09
C GLY A 29 23.46 -10.85 2.03
N LEU A 30 22.42 -10.29 2.64
CA LEU A 30 21.05 -10.82 2.54
C LEU A 30 20.33 -10.39 1.26
N PHE A 31 20.75 -9.29 0.61
CA PHE A 31 20.14 -8.79 -0.64
C PHE A 31 20.78 -9.41 -1.88
N ARG A 32 20.66 -10.74 -2.04
CA ARG A 32 21.27 -11.49 -3.17
C ARG A 32 20.30 -11.94 -4.25
N ASN A 33 19.00 -12.00 -3.93
CA ASN A 33 17.98 -12.61 -4.78
C ASN A 33 17.04 -11.56 -5.40
N TRP A 34 17.63 -10.55 -6.05
CA TRP A 34 16.85 -9.53 -6.77
C TRP A 34 16.03 -10.17 -7.90
N ARG A 35 14.76 -9.77 -7.99
CA ARG A 35 13.85 -10.21 -9.05
C ARG A 35 13.40 -9.00 -9.87
N PRO A 36 13.19 -9.15 -11.18
CA PRO A 36 12.59 -8.10 -11.96
C PRO A 36 11.17 -7.84 -11.47
N TYR A 37 10.83 -6.57 -11.31
CA TYR A 37 9.47 -6.13 -11.02
C TYR A 37 8.52 -6.60 -12.13
N GLY A 38 7.35 -7.12 -11.77
CA GLY A 38 6.40 -7.71 -12.73
C GLY A 38 6.84 -9.04 -13.34
N GLY A 39 8.00 -9.58 -12.96
CA GLY A 39 8.50 -10.87 -13.43
C GLY A 39 9.22 -10.84 -14.79
N TYR A 40 9.45 -9.67 -15.39
CA TYR A 40 10.16 -9.52 -16.66
C TYR A 40 11.08 -8.30 -16.68
N SER A 41 12.22 -8.39 -17.39
CA SER A 41 13.29 -7.39 -17.33
C SER A 41 13.00 -6.09 -18.09
N ALA A 42 12.16 -6.13 -19.13
CA ALA A 42 11.81 -4.97 -19.96
C ALA A 42 10.70 -4.07 -19.34
N ASN A 43 10.71 -3.89 -18.02
CA ASN A 43 9.65 -3.22 -17.27
C ASN A 43 9.82 -1.68 -17.15
N PHE A 44 11.01 -1.16 -17.43
CA PHE A 44 11.32 0.26 -17.25
C PHE A 44 10.41 1.19 -18.05
N ASN A 45 10.16 0.87 -19.32
CA ASN A 45 9.28 1.67 -20.18
C ASN A 45 7.84 1.69 -19.66
N THR A 46 7.38 0.60 -19.03
CA THR A 46 6.05 0.55 -18.40
C THR A 46 5.96 1.58 -17.26
N PHE A 47 6.98 1.66 -16.40
CA PHE A 47 7.00 2.63 -15.30
C PHE A 47 7.09 4.07 -15.77
N HIS A 48 7.98 4.34 -16.72
CA HIS A 48 8.27 5.69 -17.16
C HIS A 48 7.08 6.37 -17.84
N ASN A 49 6.24 5.56 -18.53
CA ASN A 49 5.11 6.03 -19.32
C ASN A 49 3.79 6.06 -18.54
N GLN A 50 3.71 5.46 -17.34
CA GLN A 50 2.46 5.38 -16.58
C GLN A 50 1.97 6.73 -16.05
N GLN A 51 2.86 7.59 -15.57
CA GLN A 51 2.49 8.87 -14.98
C GLN A 51 3.58 9.91 -15.22
N GLN A 52 3.20 11.07 -15.76
CA GLN A 52 4.10 12.20 -16.01
C GLN A 52 4.07 13.24 -14.89
N ASN A 53 3.03 13.22 -14.06
CA ASN A 53 2.84 14.17 -12.97
C ASN A 53 3.15 13.54 -11.60
N GLN A 54 4.16 14.08 -10.90
CA GLN A 54 4.61 13.58 -9.59
C GLN A 54 3.52 13.62 -8.51
N VAL A 55 2.66 14.64 -8.51
CA VAL A 55 1.59 14.79 -7.53
C VAL A 55 0.50 13.75 -7.77
N ALA A 56 0.12 13.54 -9.03
CA ALA A 56 -0.81 12.49 -9.41
C ALA A 56 -0.25 11.10 -9.04
N ALA A 57 1.03 10.84 -9.29
CA ALA A 57 1.68 9.58 -8.92
C ALA A 57 1.65 9.34 -7.40
N LEU A 58 1.83 10.39 -6.60
CA LEU A 58 1.78 10.30 -5.14
C LEU A 58 0.34 10.07 -4.63
N ILE A 59 -0.65 10.77 -5.17
CA ILE A 59 -2.07 10.68 -4.76
C ILE A 59 -2.63 9.26 -4.91
N GLU A 60 -2.12 8.48 -5.85
CA GLU A 60 -2.49 7.07 -6.01
C GLU A 60 -2.19 6.22 -4.75
N LYS A 61 -1.19 6.59 -3.94
CA LYS A 61 -0.83 5.81 -2.74
C LYS A 61 -1.86 5.97 -1.61
N PRO A 62 -2.31 7.19 -1.24
CA PRO A 62 -3.46 7.35 -0.36
C PRO A 62 -4.76 6.75 -0.91
N ILE A 63 -5.02 6.83 -2.22
CA ILE A 63 -6.19 6.18 -2.83
C ILE A 63 -6.16 4.66 -2.59
N ASN A 64 -5.01 4.02 -2.83
CA ASN A 64 -4.84 2.59 -2.54
C ASN A 64 -4.99 2.26 -1.05
N SER A 65 -4.60 3.17 -0.16
CA SER A 65 -4.81 3.03 1.29
C SER A 65 -6.31 3.07 1.64
N ILE A 66 -7.07 3.99 1.03
CA ILE A 66 -8.53 4.07 1.20
C ILE A 66 -9.18 2.77 0.72
N ASP A 67 -8.82 2.29 -0.47
CA ASP A 67 -9.31 1.02 -0.99
C ASP A 67 -9.03 -0.14 -0.03
N ALA A 68 -7.79 -0.23 0.50
CA ALA A 68 -7.38 -1.29 1.40
C ALA A 68 -8.20 -1.28 2.71
N ILE A 69 -8.54 -0.09 3.22
CA ILE A 69 -9.42 0.09 4.37
C ILE A 69 -10.85 -0.38 4.06
N LEU A 70 -11.42 0.05 2.93
CA LEU A 70 -12.78 -0.36 2.53
C LEU A 70 -12.87 -1.87 2.30
N LEU A 71 -11.86 -2.46 1.64
CA LEU A 71 -11.78 -3.89 1.40
C LEU A 71 -11.64 -4.68 2.71
N LYS A 72 -10.86 -4.16 3.67
CA LYS A 72 -10.76 -4.77 5.01
C LYS A 72 -12.13 -4.85 5.66
N GLU A 73 -12.83 -3.73 5.79
CA GLU A 73 -14.14 -3.68 6.46
C GLU A 73 -15.19 -4.55 5.76
N CYS A 74 -15.19 -4.55 4.42
CA CYS A 74 -16.06 -5.42 3.63
C CYS A 74 -15.85 -6.90 3.97
N LYS A 75 -14.59 -7.35 3.97
CA LYS A 75 -14.21 -8.74 4.28
C LYS A 75 -14.46 -9.10 5.75
N LEU A 76 -14.22 -8.18 6.69
CA LEU A 76 -14.51 -8.38 8.11
C LEU A 76 -16.00 -8.54 8.40
N LYS A 77 -16.87 -7.95 7.56
CA LYS A 77 -18.32 -8.19 7.59
C LYS A 77 -18.75 -9.45 6.84
N HIS A 78 -17.81 -10.27 6.39
CA HIS A 78 -18.05 -11.48 5.58
C HIS A 78 -18.81 -11.21 4.28
N ILE A 79 -18.63 -10.01 3.71
CA ILE A 79 -19.18 -9.65 2.40
C ILE A 79 -18.08 -9.89 1.36
N ASP A 80 -18.39 -10.66 0.32
CA ASP A 80 -17.51 -10.77 -0.85
C ASP A 80 -17.53 -9.42 -1.60
N PRO A 81 -16.39 -8.72 -1.74
CA PRO A 81 -16.30 -7.43 -2.43
C PRO A 81 -16.80 -7.42 -3.89
N LYS A 82 -16.85 -8.58 -4.55
CA LYS A 82 -17.36 -8.72 -5.92
C LYS A 82 -18.84 -9.11 -6.00
N SER A 83 -19.46 -9.42 -4.87
CA SER A 83 -20.83 -9.90 -4.84
C SER A 83 -21.86 -8.78 -5.01
N THR A 84 -23.11 -9.17 -5.28
CA THR A 84 -24.23 -8.23 -5.32
C THR A 84 -24.54 -7.61 -3.95
N GLN A 85 -24.10 -8.23 -2.85
CA GLN A 85 -24.24 -7.72 -1.49
C GLN A 85 -23.23 -6.62 -1.15
N ALA A 86 -22.15 -6.49 -1.92
CA ALA A 86 -21.16 -5.43 -1.71
C ALA A 86 -21.71 -4.03 -2.04
N PRO A 87 -21.23 -2.98 -1.35
CA PRO A 87 -21.59 -1.60 -1.67
C PRO A 87 -21.35 -1.25 -3.14
N LYS A 88 -22.28 -0.51 -3.74
CA LYS A 88 -22.22 -0.10 -5.16
C LYS A 88 -21.40 1.15 -5.40
N THR A 89 -21.17 1.94 -4.35
CA THR A 89 -20.38 3.16 -4.42
C THR A 89 -19.49 3.29 -3.19
N MET A 90 -18.43 4.10 -3.31
CA MET A 90 -17.58 4.44 -2.17
C MET A 90 -18.36 5.13 -1.05
N GLN A 91 -19.29 6.02 -1.39
CA GLN A 91 -20.18 6.68 -0.42
C GLN A 91 -21.01 5.65 0.36
N GLN A 92 -21.58 4.65 -0.34
CA GLN A 92 -22.31 3.56 0.33
C GLN A 92 -21.38 2.72 1.21
N ALA A 93 -20.16 2.42 0.76
CA ALA A 93 -19.19 1.69 1.58
C ALA A 93 -18.82 2.47 2.86
N VAL A 94 -18.59 3.76 2.74
CA VAL A 94 -18.31 4.66 3.88
C VAL A 94 -19.48 4.69 4.86
N GLU A 95 -20.71 4.76 4.36
CA GLU A 95 -21.90 4.73 5.20
C GLU A 95 -22.09 3.38 5.92
N VAL A 96 -21.97 2.26 5.19
CA VAL A 96 -22.15 0.91 5.73
C VAL A 96 -21.05 0.50 6.72
N PHE A 97 -19.79 0.89 6.44
CA PHE A 97 -18.64 0.43 7.22
C PHE A 97 -18.28 1.39 8.36
N PHE A 98 -18.50 2.69 8.19
CA PHE A 98 -18.10 3.70 9.17
C PHE A 98 -19.26 4.50 9.77
N GLY A 99 -20.49 4.32 9.28
CA GLY A 99 -21.68 5.02 9.77
C GLY A 99 -21.74 6.50 9.36
N ILE A 100 -20.96 6.91 8.37
CA ILE A 100 -20.87 8.31 7.93
C ILE A 100 -21.84 8.53 6.77
N LYS A 101 -22.98 9.13 7.07
CA LYS A 101 -24.06 9.33 6.10
C LYS A 101 -23.64 10.31 5.02
N LYS A 102 -23.91 9.96 3.76
CA LYS A 102 -23.60 10.80 2.59
C LYS A 102 -22.14 11.25 2.46
N GLY A 103 -21.21 10.60 3.16
CA GLY A 103 -19.82 11.06 3.25
C GLY A 103 -19.66 12.39 4.01
N ASP A 104 -20.67 12.83 4.75
CA ASP A 104 -20.62 14.06 5.52
C ASP A 104 -19.93 13.83 6.87
N PHE A 105 -18.74 14.38 7.01
CA PHE A 105 -17.97 14.31 8.25
C PHE A 105 -18.39 15.36 9.29
N SER A 106 -19.27 16.31 8.94
CA SER A 106 -19.68 17.43 9.80
C SER A 106 -20.22 16.96 11.15
N GLU A 107 -21.04 15.89 11.14
CA GLU A 107 -21.66 15.30 12.33
C GLU A 107 -20.75 14.28 13.07
N VAL A 108 -19.59 13.92 12.49
CA VAL A 108 -18.66 12.99 13.12
C VAL A 108 -17.94 13.70 14.26
N GLY A 109 -18.21 13.29 15.51
CA GLY A 109 -17.58 13.88 16.69
C GLY A 109 -16.04 13.77 16.70
N GLN A 110 -15.37 14.69 17.40
CA GLN A 110 -13.91 14.83 17.42
C GLN A 110 -13.17 13.52 17.76
N LYS A 111 -13.67 12.77 18.76
CA LYS A 111 -13.09 11.47 19.16
C LYS A 111 -13.10 10.48 17.99
N ARG A 112 -14.24 10.35 17.30
CA ARG A 112 -14.39 9.44 16.17
C ARG A 112 -13.56 9.87 14.96
N ARG A 113 -13.46 11.18 14.69
CA ARG A 113 -12.58 11.70 13.63
C ARG A 113 -11.12 11.32 13.89
N ARG A 114 -10.65 11.42 15.15
CA ARG A 114 -9.29 11.02 15.54
C ARG A 114 -9.05 9.51 15.41
N GLU A 115 -10.06 8.69 15.71
CA GLU A 115 -10.00 7.24 15.47
C GLU A 115 -9.87 6.94 13.97
N LEU A 116 -10.68 7.59 13.13
CA LEU A 116 -10.64 7.41 11.68
C LEU A 116 -9.32 7.90 11.06
N SER A 117 -8.76 9.02 11.54
CA SER A 117 -7.47 9.51 11.05
C SER A 117 -6.30 8.58 11.38
N ASN A 118 -6.45 7.64 12.31
CA ASN A 118 -5.43 6.63 12.58
C ASN A 118 -5.38 5.54 11.51
N ASN A 119 -6.39 5.45 10.64
CA ASN A 119 -6.43 4.43 9.59
C ASN A 119 -5.45 4.70 8.46
N ILE A 120 -5.15 5.96 8.15
CA ILE A 120 -4.21 6.34 7.09
C ILE A 120 -3.40 7.53 7.60
N ARG A 121 -2.08 7.42 7.56
CA ARG A 121 -1.15 8.49 7.93
C ARG A 121 -0.19 8.74 6.79
N ILE A 122 0.06 10.01 6.51
CA ILE A 122 1.07 10.46 5.55
C ILE A 122 2.08 11.26 6.36
N ILE A 123 3.33 10.82 6.32
CA ILE A 123 4.44 11.41 7.05
C ILE A 123 5.47 11.84 6.01
N ALA A 124 5.95 13.07 6.12
CA ALA A 124 7.07 13.57 5.34
C ALA A 124 8.24 13.82 6.29
N GLU A 125 9.38 13.22 5.98
CA GLU A 125 10.62 13.39 6.73
C GLU A 125 11.82 13.59 5.78
N GLY A 126 13.01 13.78 6.33
CA GLY A 126 14.19 14.12 5.55
C GLY A 126 14.24 15.61 5.18
N SER A 127 14.73 15.92 3.98
CA SER A 127 14.88 17.29 3.50
C SER A 127 13.56 17.86 2.95
N LYS A 128 13.42 19.19 2.89
CA LYS A 128 12.24 19.83 2.28
C LYS A 128 12.24 19.71 0.76
N GLU A 129 13.43 19.68 0.17
CA GLU A 129 13.68 19.63 -1.27
C GLU A 129 13.48 18.22 -1.82
N GLN A 130 13.87 17.20 -1.04
CA GLN A 130 13.72 15.78 -1.36
C GLN A 130 13.20 15.03 -0.12
N PRO A 131 11.89 15.13 0.17
CA PRO A 131 11.31 14.48 1.32
C PRO A 131 11.16 12.97 1.08
N ASN A 132 11.41 12.18 2.11
CA ASN A 132 10.95 10.80 2.21
C ASN A 132 9.47 10.83 2.61
N ILE A 133 8.59 10.28 1.77
CA ILE A 133 7.16 10.23 2.02
C ILE A 133 6.76 8.82 2.44
N ILE A 134 6.32 8.70 3.69
CA ILE A 134 5.86 7.44 4.27
C ILE A 134 4.33 7.47 4.33
N ILE A 135 3.71 6.43 3.79
CA ILE A 135 2.26 6.25 3.84
C ILE A 135 2.00 4.96 4.60
N VAL A 136 1.25 5.07 5.69
CA VAL A 136 0.90 3.95 6.57
C VAL A 136 -0.60 3.83 6.63
N ASP A 137 -1.12 2.65 6.28
CA ASP A 137 -2.53 2.34 6.42
C ASP A 137 -2.75 1.11 7.32
N ASN A 138 -3.91 1.08 7.99
CA ASN A 138 -4.41 -0.08 8.72
C ASN A 138 -5.42 -0.86 7.87
N GLY A 139 -5.19 -0.93 6.56
CA GLY A 139 -6.02 -1.64 5.59
C GLY A 139 -5.85 -3.14 5.67
N GLU A 140 -6.37 -3.83 4.67
CA GLU A 140 -6.45 -5.28 4.68
C GLU A 140 -5.08 -5.99 4.73
N GLY A 141 -4.04 -5.30 4.22
CA GLY A 141 -2.69 -5.83 4.07
C GLY A 141 -2.63 -7.06 3.16
N GLN A 142 -1.42 -7.51 2.86
CA GLN A 142 -1.19 -8.65 1.99
C GLN A 142 -0.14 -9.59 2.57
N LEU A 143 -0.21 -10.87 2.20
CA LEU A 143 0.79 -11.84 2.60
C LEU A 143 2.03 -11.71 1.70
N PRO A 144 3.26 -11.95 2.22
CA PRO A 144 4.49 -11.80 1.44
C PRO A 144 4.48 -12.61 0.14
N ARG A 145 3.90 -13.82 0.19
CA ARG A 145 3.80 -14.71 -0.98
C ARG A 145 2.90 -14.17 -2.09
N ASP A 146 1.99 -13.26 -1.78
CA ASP A 146 1.04 -12.70 -2.75
C ASP A 146 1.61 -11.44 -3.44
N PHE A 147 2.69 -10.83 -2.90
CA PHE A 147 3.28 -9.60 -3.44
C PHE A 147 3.60 -9.66 -4.95
N PRO A 148 4.18 -10.75 -5.50
CA PRO A 148 4.44 -10.86 -6.94
C PRO A 148 3.20 -10.68 -7.82
N ASP A 149 2.04 -11.12 -7.33
CA ASP A 149 0.77 -11.11 -8.05
C ASP A 149 -0.11 -9.89 -7.71
N THR A 150 0.38 -9.01 -6.84
CA THR A 150 -0.37 -7.85 -6.36
C THR A 150 0.44 -6.57 -6.46
N PHE A 151 1.16 -6.18 -5.40
CA PHE A 151 1.96 -4.97 -5.34
C PHE A 151 2.97 -4.90 -6.48
N LEU A 152 3.62 -6.02 -6.77
CA LEU A 152 4.72 -6.11 -7.74
C LEU A 152 4.25 -6.57 -9.13
N SER A 153 2.94 -6.60 -9.38
CA SER A 153 2.37 -6.93 -10.68
C SER A 153 2.12 -5.67 -11.52
N LEU A 154 2.29 -5.76 -12.85
CA LEU A 154 2.21 -4.62 -13.76
C LEU A 154 0.92 -4.54 -14.59
N HIS A 155 0.18 -5.65 -14.69
CA HIS A 155 -0.95 -5.79 -15.62
C HIS A 155 -2.11 -6.64 -15.07
N ARG A 156 -2.20 -6.82 -13.74
CA ARG A 156 -3.30 -7.60 -13.14
C ARG A 156 -4.46 -6.70 -12.71
N GLU A 157 -5.64 -7.01 -13.22
CA GLU A 157 -6.91 -6.30 -12.93
C GLU A 157 -7.60 -6.86 -11.67
N ASN A 158 -6.91 -6.83 -10.52
CA ASN A 158 -7.40 -7.49 -9.31
C ASN A 158 -8.68 -6.85 -8.71
N LYS A 159 -9.01 -5.61 -9.11
CA LYS A 159 -10.08 -4.78 -8.50
C LYS A 159 -11.15 -4.31 -9.48
N ILE A 160 -11.11 -4.72 -10.75
CA ILE A 160 -11.99 -4.16 -11.80
C ILE A 160 -13.49 -4.36 -11.49
N ASP A 161 -13.83 -5.52 -10.93
CA ASP A 161 -15.21 -5.90 -10.57
C ASP A 161 -15.71 -5.27 -9.26
N ILE A 162 -14.85 -4.55 -8.54
CA ILE A 162 -15.19 -4.00 -7.23
C ILE A 162 -15.68 -2.57 -7.41
N THR A 163 -16.95 -2.33 -7.12
CA THR A 163 -17.64 -1.07 -7.48
C THR A 163 -17.34 0.10 -6.54
N PHE A 164 -16.92 -0.19 -5.31
CA PHE A 164 -16.73 0.81 -4.25
C PHE A 164 -15.26 1.20 -3.99
N VAL A 165 -14.34 0.81 -4.88
CA VAL A 165 -12.91 1.15 -4.83
C VAL A 165 -12.52 2.04 -6.01
N GLN A 166 -11.46 2.84 -5.85
CA GLN A 166 -10.97 3.76 -6.88
C GLN A 166 -9.72 3.26 -7.62
N GLY A 167 -8.79 2.57 -6.95
CA GLY A 167 -7.54 2.08 -7.53
C GLY A 167 -7.71 0.81 -8.40
N LYS A 168 -8.62 0.83 -9.38
CA LYS A 168 -9.07 -0.36 -10.12
C LYS A 168 -8.02 -0.98 -11.04
N TYR A 169 -7.13 -0.16 -11.59
CA TYR A 169 -6.24 -0.57 -12.67
C TYR A 169 -4.87 -1.09 -12.22
N ASN A 170 -4.56 -1.07 -10.91
CA ASN A 170 -3.28 -1.51 -10.34
C ASN A 170 -2.01 -0.92 -11.03
N MET A 171 -2.17 0.15 -11.82
CA MET A 171 -1.13 0.79 -12.64
C MET A 171 -0.50 1.99 -11.93
N GLY A 172 -1.15 2.54 -10.90
CA GLY A 172 -0.64 3.69 -10.14
C GLY A 172 0.46 3.34 -9.15
N GLY A 173 0.56 2.07 -8.73
CA GLY A 173 1.54 1.63 -7.73
C GLY A 173 2.99 1.87 -8.15
N THR A 174 3.26 1.85 -9.45
CA THR A 174 4.60 1.91 -10.02
C THR A 174 4.96 3.25 -10.64
N GLY A 175 3.96 4.11 -10.89
CA GLY A 175 4.16 5.46 -11.43
C GLY A 175 4.98 6.36 -10.49
N VAL A 176 5.00 6.08 -9.18
CA VAL A 176 5.80 6.84 -8.20
C VAL A 176 7.30 6.58 -8.35
N MET A 177 7.72 5.39 -8.81
CA MET A 177 9.13 4.98 -8.76
C MET A 177 10.04 5.91 -9.56
N ARG A 178 9.54 6.46 -10.68
CA ARG A 178 10.25 7.46 -11.49
C ARG A 178 10.62 8.72 -10.69
N PHE A 179 9.84 9.05 -9.67
CA PHE A 179 10.01 10.24 -8.83
C PHE A 179 10.72 9.93 -7.50
N CYS A 180 11.08 8.67 -7.25
CA CYS A 180 11.78 8.25 -6.03
C CYS A 180 13.30 8.47 -6.16
N GLY A 181 13.78 9.68 -5.84
CA GLY A 181 15.22 9.95 -5.75
C GLY A 181 16.01 9.62 -7.04
N ARG A 182 17.32 9.43 -6.88
CA ARG A 182 18.25 9.01 -7.93
C ARG A 182 18.23 7.50 -8.16
N TYR A 183 18.00 6.70 -7.13
CA TYR A 183 18.10 5.25 -7.17
C TYR A 183 16.74 4.55 -7.31
N HIS A 184 15.64 5.29 -7.40
CA HIS A 184 14.29 4.74 -7.62
C HIS A 184 13.83 3.76 -6.53
N TYR A 185 14.32 3.94 -5.29
CA TYR A 185 13.95 3.06 -4.18
C TYR A 185 12.55 3.35 -3.65
N GLN A 186 11.80 2.28 -3.45
CA GLN A 186 10.54 2.27 -2.73
C GLN A 186 10.51 1.04 -1.81
N LEU A 187 10.33 1.26 -0.51
CA LEU A 187 10.06 0.19 0.43
C LEU A 187 8.55 -0.07 0.50
N ILE A 188 8.13 -1.33 0.39
CA ILE A 188 6.77 -1.76 0.68
C ILE A 188 6.86 -2.65 1.90
N VAL A 189 6.02 -2.42 2.91
CA VAL A 189 5.92 -3.29 4.07
C VAL A 189 4.45 -3.63 4.26
N SER A 190 4.12 -4.90 4.37
CA SER A 190 2.74 -5.33 4.57
C SER A 190 2.64 -6.51 5.50
N ARG A 191 1.55 -6.54 6.24
CA ARG A 191 1.10 -7.67 7.06
C ARG A 191 -0.39 -7.78 6.86
N ARG A 192 -0.86 -8.99 6.56
CA ARG A 192 -2.29 -9.26 6.43
C ARG A 192 -2.99 -8.98 7.77
N THR A 193 -4.16 -8.35 7.73
CA THR A 193 -5.03 -8.22 8.92
C THR A 193 -5.27 -9.61 9.52
N PRO A 194 -4.91 -9.87 10.79
CA PRO A 194 -4.97 -11.21 11.37
C PRO A 194 -6.34 -11.89 11.28
N GLU A 195 -7.41 -11.10 11.44
CA GLU A 195 -8.80 -11.55 11.36
C GLU A 195 -9.21 -11.97 9.94
N LEU A 196 -8.42 -11.61 8.93
CA LEU A 196 -8.60 -12.00 7.53
C LEU A 196 -7.70 -13.17 7.10
N LEU A 197 -6.96 -13.77 8.02
CA LEU A 197 -6.17 -14.96 7.75
C LEU A 197 -7.07 -16.18 7.63
N THR A 198 -6.79 -17.04 6.65
CA THR A 198 -7.43 -18.34 6.50
C THR A 198 -6.57 -19.46 7.10
N ASN A 199 -7.15 -20.65 7.26
CA ASN A 199 -6.45 -21.82 7.81
C ASN A 199 -5.15 -22.11 7.05
N GLY A 200 -4.05 -22.24 7.79
CA GLY A 200 -2.72 -22.50 7.26
C GLY A 200 -1.94 -21.24 6.85
N GLN A 201 -2.56 -20.05 6.87
CA GLN A 201 -1.83 -18.81 6.68
C GLN A 201 -1.13 -18.39 7.98
N ARG A 202 0.10 -17.87 7.85
CA ARG A 202 0.87 -17.36 8.98
C ARG A 202 0.66 -15.86 9.11
N ASP A 203 0.63 -15.42 10.35
CA ASP A 203 0.65 -14.01 10.70
C ASP A 203 2.08 -13.47 10.59
N GLU A 204 2.42 -12.93 9.43
CA GLU A 204 3.79 -12.53 9.09
C GLU A 204 3.85 -11.16 8.40
N TRP A 205 5.01 -10.51 8.55
CA TRP A 205 5.35 -9.28 7.85
C TRP A 205 6.17 -9.62 6.60
N GLY A 206 5.82 -9.00 5.47
CA GLY A 206 6.58 -9.02 4.23
C GLY A 206 7.07 -7.62 3.88
N PHE A 207 8.24 -7.56 3.25
CA PHE A 207 8.82 -6.34 2.71
C PHE A 207 9.77 -6.65 1.55
#